data_AF-A0AAN6S038-F1
#
_entry.id   AF-A0AAN6S038-F1
#
_cell.length_a   1.000
_cell.length_b   1.000
_cell.length_c   1.000
_cell.angle_alpha   90.00
_cell.angle_beta   90.00
_cell.angle_gamma   90.00
#
_symmetry.space_group_name_H-M   'P 1'
#
loop_
_entity.id
_entity.type
_entity.pdbx_description
1 polymer ?
#
loop_
_entity_poly.entity_id
_entity_poly.type
_entity_poly.pdbx_seq_one_letter_code
_entity_poly.pdbx_strand_id
1 'polypeptide(L)'
;MAETGHHGGKDNPPFEQCPLPIALQICGESREYTLRHYVPMMDRGPIGRLFYFSPNRDFLCTSDMYIWHLSIQKDLSLIRNYGPQLYRIQNVLDNGHRWGQTRVTFDNRWNSKCFFDTFRGIKHVRILLGQNKPEDPPMRPEEYQARADELAQRDAAFFIKHNRNLCGTMEYVDPKGTVYRRISLGE
;
A
#
# COMPACT_ATOMS: atom_id res chain seq x y z
N MET A 1 9.11 62.98 -35.97
CA MET A 1 8.00 62.03 -36.14
C MET A 1 8.05 61.06 -34.98
N ALA A 2 6.94 60.95 -34.25
CA ALA A 2 6.68 59.89 -33.26
C ALA A 2 6.82 58.50 -33.94
N GLU A 3 7.18 57.42 -33.25
CA GLU A 3 6.27 56.69 -32.38
C GLU A 3 6.94 56.06 -31.15
N THR A 4 6.22 56.18 -30.04
CA THR A 4 6.38 55.48 -28.76
C THR A 4 5.81 54.07 -28.83
N GLY A 5 6.49 53.11 -28.21
CA GLY A 5 5.93 51.80 -27.85
C GLY A 5 6.55 51.28 -26.55
N HIS A 6 5.90 51.56 -25.42
CA HIS A 6 6.18 51.01 -24.10
C HIS A 6 5.38 49.72 -23.92
N HIS A 7 6.03 48.61 -23.53
CA HIS A 7 5.52 47.48 -22.73
C HIS A 7 6.78 46.64 -22.40
N GLY A 8 7.25 46.51 -21.16
CA GLY A 8 6.54 46.12 -19.95
C GLY A 8 6.77 44.63 -19.72
N GLY A 9 7.55 44.26 -18.70
CA GLY A 9 7.68 42.86 -18.28
C GLY A 9 9.03 42.48 -17.67
N LYS A 10 9.18 42.76 -16.38
CA LYS A 10 10.19 42.15 -15.52
C LYS A 10 9.96 40.63 -15.38
N ASP A 11 11.03 39.94 -15.02
CA ASP A 11 11.06 38.67 -14.28
C ASP A 11 10.51 37.42 -14.97
N ASN A 12 11.42 36.56 -15.40
CA ASN A 12 11.31 35.14 -15.05
C ASN A 12 12.73 34.66 -14.67
N PRO A 13 13.00 34.38 -13.39
CA PRO A 13 14.26 33.72 -13.01
C PRO A 13 14.34 32.36 -13.71
N PRO A 14 15.55 31.84 -13.98
CA PRO A 14 15.72 30.50 -14.52
C PRO A 14 15.03 29.52 -13.58
N PHE A 15 14.17 28.64 -14.14
CA PHE A 15 13.39 27.65 -13.41
C PHE A 15 14.18 27.12 -12.20
N GLU A 16 13.69 27.42 -10.99
CA GLU A 16 14.32 26.98 -9.74
C GLU A 16 14.65 25.49 -9.83
N GLN A 17 15.86 25.08 -9.42
CA GLN A 17 16.19 23.67 -9.27
C GLN A 17 15.26 23.07 -8.22
N CYS A 18 14.21 22.40 -8.67
CA CYS A 18 13.10 22.04 -7.82
C CYS A 18 13.02 20.51 -7.70
N PRO A 19 13.07 19.96 -6.47
CA PRO A 19 13.01 18.51 -6.26
C PRO A 19 11.66 17.93 -6.69
N LEU A 20 11.69 16.67 -7.12
CA LEU A 20 10.54 15.90 -7.64
C LEU A 20 9.28 16.02 -6.76
N PRO A 21 8.07 16.05 -7.36
CA PRO A 21 7.72 15.66 -8.71
C PRO A 21 7.32 16.87 -9.57
N ILE A 22 7.54 16.73 -10.87
CA ILE A 22 7.24 17.74 -11.91
C ILE A 22 5.77 18.23 -11.83
N ALA A 23 4.84 17.39 -11.37
CA ALA A 23 3.41 17.73 -11.22
C ALA A 23 3.15 18.93 -10.29
N LEU A 24 4.01 19.21 -9.30
CA LEU A 24 3.87 20.38 -8.44
C LEU A 24 4.25 21.70 -9.13
N GLN A 25 4.72 21.65 -10.38
CA GLN A 25 5.31 22.79 -11.08
C GLN A 25 4.57 23.14 -12.38
N ILE A 26 3.58 22.34 -12.80
CA ILE A 26 2.85 22.53 -14.07
C ILE A 26 1.93 23.76 -13.99
N CYS A 27 1.01 23.77 -13.03
CA CYS A 27 0.10 24.89 -12.76
C CYS A 27 -0.45 24.78 -11.32
N GLY A 28 -1.17 25.82 -10.86
CA GLY A 28 -1.76 25.84 -9.52
C GLY A 28 -2.74 24.70 -9.29
N GLU A 29 -3.57 24.38 -10.29
CA GLU A 29 -4.57 23.32 -10.25
C GLU A 29 -3.92 21.94 -10.16
N SER A 30 -2.83 21.70 -10.90
CA SER A 30 -2.09 20.43 -10.85
C SER A 30 -1.43 20.25 -9.49
N ARG A 31 -0.82 21.30 -8.94
CA ARG A 31 -0.24 21.29 -7.59
C ARG A 31 -1.30 21.00 -6.54
N GLU A 32 -2.43 21.69 -6.60
CA GLU A 32 -3.53 21.50 -5.67
C GLU A 32 -4.11 20.09 -5.78
N TYR A 33 -4.31 19.58 -7.00
CA TYR A 33 -4.76 18.21 -7.22
C TYR A 33 -3.78 17.19 -6.60
N THR A 34 -2.47 17.32 -6.85
CA THR A 34 -1.46 16.40 -6.32
C THR A 34 -1.42 16.45 -4.81
N LEU A 35 -1.42 17.63 -4.18
CA LEU A 35 -1.37 17.75 -2.73
C LEU A 35 -2.66 17.29 -2.04
N ARG A 36 -3.82 17.34 -2.73
CA ARG A 36 -5.09 16.81 -2.22
C ARG A 36 -5.17 15.29 -2.25
N HIS A 37 -4.53 14.63 -3.21
CA HIS A 37 -4.69 13.19 -3.43
C HIS A 37 -3.47 12.35 -3.05
N TYR A 38 -2.29 12.96 -2.97
CA TYR A 38 -1.03 12.25 -2.75
C TYR A 38 -0.29 12.79 -1.55
N VAL A 39 0.42 11.88 -0.90
CA VAL A 39 1.30 12.07 0.24
C VAL A 39 2.75 11.97 -0.23
N PRO A 40 3.61 12.95 0.09
CA PRO A 40 5.04 12.77 -0.07
C PRO A 40 5.57 11.71 0.91
N MET A 41 6.37 10.79 0.37
CA MET A 41 7.07 9.74 1.08
C MET A 41 8.58 9.93 0.83
N MET A 42 9.33 10.12 1.91
CA MET A 42 10.79 10.22 1.85
C MET A 42 11.44 8.91 2.24
N ASP A 43 12.28 8.39 1.35
CA ASP A 43 13.25 7.33 1.63
C ASP A 43 14.55 7.96 2.10
N ARG A 44 14.84 7.82 3.41
CA ARG A 44 16.05 8.36 4.05
C ARG A 44 17.32 7.52 3.78
N GLY A 45 17.34 6.72 2.72
CA GLY A 45 18.55 6.07 2.23
C GLY A 45 19.66 7.07 1.86
N PRO A 46 20.87 6.60 1.51
CA PRO A 46 22.06 7.44 1.31
C PRO A 46 21.88 8.57 0.27
N ILE A 47 20.92 8.43 -0.64
CA ILE A 47 20.67 9.37 -1.73
C ILE A 47 19.40 10.21 -1.49
N GLY A 48 18.59 9.90 -0.46
CA GLY A 48 17.38 10.66 -0.13
C GLY A 48 16.39 10.76 -1.28
N ARG A 49 15.49 9.79 -1.45
CA ARG A 49 14.51 9.80 -2.56
C ARG A 49 13.14 10.25 -2.08
N LEU A 50 12.48 11.09 -2.88
CA LEU A 50 11.11 11.54 -2.64
C LEU A 50 10.18 10.93 -3.69
N PHE A 51 9.11 10.29 -3.24
CA PHE A 51 8.03 9.81 -4.09
C PHE A 51 6.67 10.16 -3.50
N TYR A 52 5.61 10.01 -4.30
CA TYR A 52 4.25 10.39 -3.94
C TYR A 52 3.37 9.16 -3.92
N PHE A 53 2.57 9.02 -2.87
CA PHE A 53 1.71 7.88 -2.61
C PHE A 53 0.28 8.36 -2.37
N SER A 54 -0.71 7.79 -3.06
CA SER A 54 -2.13 8.05 -2.87
C SER A 54 -2.74 6.97 -1.97
N PRO A 55 -3.03 7.27 -0.69
CA PRO A 55 -3.54 6.28 0.27
C PRO A 55 -4.84 5.60 -0.15
N ASN A 56 -5.63 6.21 -1.03
CA ASN A 56 -6.93 5.68 -1.46
C ASN A 56 -6.86 4.91 -2.79
N ARG A 57 -5.72 4.94 -3.49
CA ARG A 57 -5.58 4.36 -4.85
C ARG A 57 -4.47 3.33 -4.94
N ASP A 58 -3.43 3.49 -4.14
CA ASP A 58 -2.24 2.66 -4.20
C ASP A 58 -2.36 1.48 -3.23
N PHE A 59 -1.78 0.35 -3.63
CA PHE A 59 -1.68 -0.86 -2.82
C PHE A 59 -0.21 -1.16 -2.53
N LEU A 60 0.10 -1.42 -1.26
CA LEU A 60 1.36 -2.06 -0.90
C LEU A 60 1.27 -3.54 -1.28
N CYS A 61 2.00 -3.94 -2.32
CA CYS A 61 2.13 -5.33 -2.73
C CYS A 61 3.27 -6.01 -1.95
N THR A 62 2.97 -7.03 -1.17
CA THR A 62 3.98 -7.73 -0.36
C THR A 62 4.63 -8.88 -1.13
N SER A 63 5.95 -8.78 -1.36
CA SER A 63 6.74 -9.82 -2.03
C SER A 63 7.28 -10.87 -1.06
N ASP A 64 7.78 -12.00 -1.59
CA ASP A 64 8.33 -13.12 -0.81
C ASP A 64 9.42 -12.69 0.16
N MET A 65 10.34 -11.86 -0.32
CA MET A 65 11.49 -11.38 0.46
C MET A 65 11.04 -10.48 1.63
N TYR A 66 9.91 -9.80 1.47
CA TYR A 66 9.45 -8.79 2.43
C TYR A 66 8.92 -9.40 3.73
N ILE A 67 8.24 -10.54 3.64
CA ILE A 67 7.52 -11.16 4.77
C ILE A 67 8.47 -11.94 5.70
N TRP A 68 9.49 -12.60 5.14
CA TRP A 68 10.50 -13.33 5.91
C TRP A 68 11.49 -12.40 6.65
N HIS A 69 11.72 -11.19 6.14
CA HIS A 69 12.64 -10.24 6.77
C HIS A 69 12.02 -9.50 7.96
N LEU A 70 10.72 -9.17 7.89
CA LEU A 70 10.00 -8.54 9.00
C LEU A 70 9.93 -9.45 10.25
N SER A 71 9.84 -10.76 10.03
CA SER A 71 9.69 -11.76 11.11
C SER A 71 10.99 -12.08 11.83
N ILE A 72 12.12 -12.11 11.11
CA ILE A 72 13.40 -12.62 11.65
C ILE A 72 14.30 -11.50 12.17
N GLN A 73 14.26 -10.28 11.61
CA GLN A 73 15.24 -9.23 11.92
C GLN A 73 14.68 -7.92 12.49
N LYS A 74 13.38 -7.85 12.83
CA LYS A 74 12.72 -6.58 13.17
C LYS A 74 13.08 -5.49 12.16
N ASP A 75 13.18 -5.81 10.86
CA ASP A 75 13.95 -5.05 9.87
C ASP A 75 13.84 -3.53 10.06
N LEU A 76 14.76 -3.00 10.88
CA LEU A 76 14.69 -1.63 11.38
C LEU A 76 15.00 -0.68 10.23
N SER A 77 15.51 -1.18 9.11
CA SER A 77 15.83 -0.36 7.95
C SER A 77 14.58 0.31 7.39
N LEU A 78 13.45 -0.40 7.29
CA LEU A 78 12.22 0.19 6.75
C LEU A 78 11.66 1.24 7.70
N ILE A 79 11.58 0.91 8.99
CA ILE A 79 11.14 1.87 10.03
C ILE A 79 12.11 3.04 10.13
N ARG A 80 13.42 2.83 9.97
CA ARG A 80 14.44 3.89 9.98
C ARG A 80 14.33 4.79 8.76
N ASN A 81 14.10 4.21 7.59
CA ASN A 81 14.09 4.92 6.32
C ASN A 81 12.79 5.70 6.11
N TYR A 82 11.65 5.10 6.45
CA TYR A 82 10.31 5.67 6.21
C TYR A 82 9.63 6.17 7.48
N GLY A 83 9.93 5.58 8.64
CA GLY A 83 9.43 6.02 9.93
C GLY A 83 7.90 6.05 10.00
N PRO A 84 7.32 7.08 10.65
CA PRO A 84 5.87 7.23 10.77
C PRO A 84 5.12 7.34 9.44
N GLN A 85 5.80 7.55 8.31
CA GLN A 85 5.16 7.63 6.99
C GLN A 85 4.52 6.29 6.59
N LEU A 86 5.01 5.16 7.14
CA LEU A 86 4.42 3.83 6.93
C LEU A 86 2.97 3.76 7.45
N TYR A 87 2.59 4.58 8.42
CA TYR A 87 1.22 4.67 8.93
C TYR A 87 0.25 5.31 7.94
N ARG A 88 0.74 5.85 6.82
CA ARG A 88 -0.12 6.44 5.79
C ARG A 88 -0.60 5.42 4.76
N ILE A 89 -0.03 4.21 4.75
CA ILE A 89 -0.44 3.13 3.86
C ILE A 89 -1.73 2.53 4.38
N GLN A 90 -2.79 2.59 3.56
CA GLN A 90 -4.12 2.12 3.93
C GLN A 90 -4.54 0.83 3.21
N ASN A 91 -3.99 0.56 2.02
CA ASN A 91 -4.35 -0.63 1.24
C ASN A 91 -3.15 -1.55 1.05
N VAL A 92 -3.39 -2.85 1.26
CA VAL A 92 -2.42 -3.92 1.07
C VAL A 92 -2.97 -4.93 0.09
N LEU A 93 -2.12 -5.42 -0.79
CA LEU A 93 -2.40 -6.56 -1.65
C LEU A 93 -1.39 -7.67 -1.30
N ASP A 94 -1.89 -8.85 -0.95
CA ASP A 94 -1.06 -10.02 -0.64
C ASP A 94 -1.54 -11.25 -1.42
N ASN A 95 -0.66 -12.24 -1.60
CA ASN A 95 -0.99 -13.50 -2.24
C ASN A 95 -1.65 -14.47 -1.23
N GLY A 96 -2.78 -15.07 -1.59
CA GLY A 96 -3.56 -15.94 -0.72
C GLY A 96 -2.85 -17.22 -0.26
N HIS A 97 -1.98 -17.80 -1.09
CA HIS A 97 -1.13 -18.92 -0.68
C HIS A 97 -0.19 -18.51 0.46
N ARG A 98 0.45 -17.35 0.31
CA ARG A 98 1.43 -16.81 1.27
C ARG A 98 0.76 -16.35 2.55
N TRP A 99 -0.35 -15.63 2.41
CA TRP A 99 -1.16 -15.15 3.51
C TRP A 99 -1.50 -16.29 4.47
N GLY A 100 -1.92 -17.44 3.93
CA GLY A 100 -2.26 -18.60 4.75
C GLY A 100 -1.11 -19.32 5.42
N GLN A 101 0.09 -19.32 4.83
CA GLN A 101 1.26 -20.00 5.38
C GLN A 101 2.02 -19.15 6.40
N THR A 102 2.16 -17.86 6.12
CA THR A 102 3.15 -16.98 6.80
C THR A 102 2.54 -16.04 7.83
N ARG A 103 1.23 -15.76 7.75
CA ARG A 103 0.55 -14.77 8.59
C ARG A 103 -0.47 -15.36 9.55
N VAL A 104 -1.10 -16.48 9.18
CA VAL A 104 -2.21 -17.08 9.95
C VAL A 104 -1.95 -18.58 10.21
N THR A 105 -0.75 -18.91 10.67
CA THR A 105 -0.42 -20.21 11.27
C THR A 105 -0.13 -20.03 12.77
N PHE A 106 -0.43 -21.06 13.58
CA PHE A 106 -0.47 -21.00 15.05
C PHE A 106 0.82 -20.47 15.73
N ASP A 107 1.97 -20.52 15.04
CA ASP A 107 3.27 -20.07 15.55
C ASP A 107 3.72 -18.69 15.01
N ASN A 108 3.05 -18.15 13.98
CA ASN A 108 3.43 -16.90 13.30
C ASN A 108 2.66 -15.65 13.78
N ARG A 109 2.16 -15.68 15.03
CA ARG A 109 1.44 -14.56 15.67
C ARG A 109 2.26 -13.25 15.66
N TRP A 110 3.58 -13.37 15.76
CA TRP A 110 4.51 -12.25 15.70
C TRP A 110 4.49 -11.54 14.35
N ASN A 111 4.35 -12.26 13.23
CA ASN A 111 4.48 -11.69 11.88
C ASN A 111 3.29 -10.80 11.54
N SER A 112 2.07 -11.27 11.84
CA SER A 112 0.86 -10.50 11.59
C SER A 112 0.78 -9.28 12.50
N LYS A 113 1.06 -9.44 13.81
CA LYS A 113 1.06 -8.30 14.73
C LYS A 113 2.11 -7.26 14.33
N CYS A 114 3.35 -7.68 14.08
CA CYS A 114 4.42 -6.76 13.67
C CYS A 114 4.11 -6.06 12.35
N PHE A 115 3.49 -6.76 11.40
CA PHE A 115 3.05 -6.16 10.14
C PHE A 115 2.03 -5.04 10.39
N PHE A 116 0.96 -5.32 11.11
CA PHE A 116 -0.08 -4.34 11.41
C PHE A 116 0.39 -3.22 12.35
N ASP A 117 1.33 -3.50 13.25
CA ASP A 117 1.99 -2.49 14.09
C ASP A 117 2.90 -1.55 13.28
N THR A 118 3.50 -2.06 12.21
CA THR A 118 4.35 -1.30 11.28
C THR A 118 3.49 -0.44 10.35
N PHE A 119 2.40 -1.02 9.86
CA PHE A 119 1.46 -0.39 8.93
C PHE A 119 0.11 -0.11 9.61
N ARG A 120 0.15 0.69 10.69
CA ARG A 120 -1.05 1.00 11.50
C ARG A 120 -2.17 1.69 10.74
N GLY A 121 -1.87 2.24 9.57
CA GLY A 121 -2.85 2.90 8.71
C GLY A 121 -3.73 1.96 7.90
N ILE A 122 -3.42 0.66 7.88
CA ILE A 122 -4.15 -0.29 7.02
C ILE A 122 -5.63 -0.29 7.39
N LYS A 123 -6.45 -0.04 6.37
CA LYS A 123 -7.92 -0.12 6.40
C LYS A 123 -8.46 -1.15 5.41
N HIS A 124 -7.65 -1.54 4.43
CA HIS A 124 -8.08 -2.44 3.38
C HIS A 124 -7.00 -3.47 3.06
N VAL A 125 -7.36 -4.74 3.08
CA VAL A 125 -6.47 -5.84 2.70
C VAL A 125 -7.13 -6.66 1.60
N ARG A 126 -6.49 -6.72 0.44
CA ARG A 126 -6.86 -7.63 -0.65
C ARG A 126 -5.96 -8.84 -0.64
N ILE A 127 -6.59 -10.00 -0.59
CA ILE A 127 -5.94 -11.29 -0.69
C ILE A 127 -6.22 -11.84 -2.07
N LEU A 128 -5.19 -11.88 -2.90
CA LEU A 128 -5.26 -12.44 -4.23
C LEU A 128 -5.39 -13.96 -4.12
N LEU A 129 -6.61 -14.44 -4.36
CA LEU A 129 -6.90 -15.83 -4.62
C LEU A 129 -6.28 -16.17 -5.95
N GLY A 130 -5.40 -17.16 -5.95
CA GLY A 130 -4.65 -17.46 -7.14
C GLY A 130 -3.72 -18.62 -6.91
N GLN A 131 -3.01 -18.90 -7.97
CA GLN A 131 -2.17 -20.06 -8.13
C GLN A 131 -0.93 -19.98 -7.26
N ASN A 132 -0.44 -21.14 -6.86
CA ASN A 132 0.80 -21.23 -6.10
C ASN A 132 1.99 -20.94 -7.02
N LYS A 133 1.82 -21.18 -8.33
CA LYS A 133 2.83 -20.93 -9.35
C LYS A 133 2.22 -20.35 -10.63
N PRO A 134 2.96 -19.54 -11.40
CA PRO A 134 2.47 -18.93 -12.64
C PRO A 134 1.97 -19.91 -13.70
N GLU A 135 2.45 -21.16 -13.66
CA GLU A 135 2.10 -22.23 -14.60
C GLU A 135 0.82 -23.00 -14.28
N ASP A 136 0.23 -22.80 -13.10
CA ASP A 136 -0.99 -23.49 -12.74
C ASP A 136 -2.14 -23.00 -13.69
N PRO A 137 -3.19 -23.80 -13.92
CA PRO A 137 -4.37 -23.33 -14.66
C PRO A 137 -5.25 -22.43 -13.78
N PRO A 138 -5.92 -21.40 -14.34
CA PRO A 138 -6.77 -20.52 -13.55
C PRO A 138 -7.89 -21.35 -12.89
N MET A 139 -8.11 -21.14 -11.60
CA MET A 139 -9.19 -21.78 -10.87
C MET A 139 -10.55 -21.37 -11.45
N ARG A 140 -11.53 -22.24 -11.33
CA ARG A 140 -12.93 -21.95 -11.67
C ARG A 140 -13.57 -21.07 -10.60
N PRO A 141 -14.65 -20.34 -10.90
CA PRO A 141 -15.32 -19.49 -9.92
C PRO A 141 -15.75 -20.24 -8.64
N GLU A 142 -16.16 -21.50 -8.73
CA GLU A 142 -16.57 -22.28 -7.56
C GLU A 142 -15.37 -22.62 -6.65
N GLU A 143 -14.20 -22.85 -7.25
CA GLU A 143 -12.94 -23.11 -6.54
C GLU A 143 -12.45 -21.84 -5.85
N TYR A 144 -12.55 -20.69 -6.51
CA TYR A 144 -12.28 -19.39 -5.89
C TYR A 144 -13.20 -19.14 -4.70
N GLN A 145 -14.50 -19.39 -4.83
CA GLN A 145 -15.46 -19.22 -3.75
C GLN A 145 -15.11 -20.11 -2.55
N ALA A 146 -14.91 -21.41 -2.78
CA ALA A 146 -14.57 -22.36 -1.72
C ALA A 146 -13.29 -21.96 -0.98
N ARG A 147 -12.27 -21.51 -1.72
CA ARG A 147 -11.02 -21.04 -1.13
C ARG A 147 -11.18 -19.74 -0.35
N ALA A 148 -11.99 -18.82 -0.86
CA ALA A 148 -12.31 -17.57 -0.19
C ALA A 148 -13.00 -17.82 1.16
N ASP A 149 -13.94 -18.76 1.20
CA ASP A 149 -14.68 -19.10 2.43
C ASP A 149 -13.77 -19.75 3.47
N GLU A 150 -12.89 -20.68 3.06
CA GLU A 150 -11.89 -21.31 3.93
C GLU A 150 -10.96 -20.26 4.59
N LEU A 151 -10.38 -19.37 3.77
CA LEU A 151 -9.48 -18.34 4.27
C LEU A 151 -10.21 -17.31 5.15
N ALA A 152 -11.39 -16.87 4.74
CA ALA A 152 -12.19 -15.92 5.49
C ALA A 152 -12.60 -16.45 6.86
N GLN A 153 -12.98 -17.73 6.96
CA GLN A 153 -13.34 -18.35 8.24
C GLN A 153 -12.12 -18.40 9.18
N ARG A 154 -10.96 -18.81 8.67
CA ARG A 154 -9.71 -18.84 9.44
C ARG A 154 -9.30 -17.44 9.91
N ASP A 155 -9.34 -16.47 9.01
CA ASP A 155 -8.86 -15.11 9.28
C ASP A 155 -9.80 -14.37 10.22
N ALA A 156 -11.12 -14.51 10.06
CA ALA A 156 -12.10 -13.96 10.99
C ALA A 156 -11.86 -14.47 12.42
N ALA A 157 -11.65 -15.79 12.58
CA ALA A 157 -11.32 -16.38 13.88
C ALA A 157 -10.01 -15.81 14.47
N PHE A 158 -9.00 -15.56 13.63
CA PHE A 158 -7.75 -14.94 14.05
C PHE A 158 -7.93 -13.48 14.51
N PHE A 159 -8.61 -12.65 13.73
CA PHE A 159 -8.78 -11.22 14.03
C PHE A 159 -9.65 -10.98 15.26
N ILE A 160 -10.73 -11.75 15.44
CA ILE A 160 -11.57 -11.72 16.66
C ILE A 160 -10.72 -11.96 17.91
N LYS A 161 -9.79 -12.91 17.83
CA LYS A 161 -8.98 -13.34 18.97
C LYS A 161 -7.79 -12.42 19.26
N HIS A 162 -7.16 -11.85 18.22
CA HIS A 162 -5.81 -11.28 18.35
C HIS A 162 -5.64 -9.82 17.96
N ASN A 163 -6.58 -9.22 17.24
CA ASN A 163 -6.38 -7.88 16.66
C ASN A 163 -7.66 -7.05 16.73
N ARG A 164 -8.19 -6.87 17.94
CA ARG A 164 -9.43 -6.11 18.20
C ARG A 164 -9.37 -4.63 17.80
N ASN A 165 -8.17 -4.08 17.62
CA ASN A 165 -7.98 -2.65 17.33
C ASN A 165 -7.77 -2.36 15.85
N LEU A 166 -7.74 -3.39 14.99
CA LEU A 166 -7.75 -3.15 13.55
C LEU A 166 -9.15 -2.71 13.15
N CYS A 167 -9.25 -1.69 12.31
CA CYS A 167 -10.49 -1.21 11.74
C CYS A 167 -10.34 -1.20 10.23
N GLY A 168 -11.12 -2.01 9.53
CA GLY A 168 -11.01 -2.12 8.08
C GLY A 168 -11.79 -3.26 7.46
N THR A 169 -11.50 -3.54 6.20
CA THR A 169 -12.07 -4.65 5.46
C THR A 169 -10.99 -5.50 4.82
N MET A 170 -11.26 -6.80 4.75
CA MET A 170 -10.44 -7.76 4.03
C MET A 170 -11.28 -8.40 2.92
N GLU A 171 -10.74 -8.43 1.71
CA GLU A 171 -11.38 -8.96 0.51
C GLU A 171 -10.54 -10.08 -0.07
N TYR A 172 -11.21 -11.15 -0.49
CA TYR A 172 -10.59 -12.26 -1.20
C TYR A 172 -10.99 -12.16 -2.67
N VAL A 173 -10.00 -11.93 -3.53
CA VAL A 173 -10.21 -11.51 -4.92
C VAL A 173 -9.47 -12.41 -5.90
N ASP A 174 -10.04 -12.70 -7.07
CA ASP A 174 -9.31 -13.36 -8.16
C ASP A 174 -8.32 -12.39 -8.87
N PRO A 175 -7.49 -12.86 -9.83
CA PRO A 175 -6.62 -12.00 -10.63
C PRO A 175 -7.31 -10.94 -11.48
N LYS A 176 -8.63 -11.06 -11.69
CA LYS A 176 -9.45 -10.07 -12.41
C LYS A 176 -10.06 -9.03 -11.46
N GLY A 177 -9.90 -9.20 -10.14
CA GLY A 177 -10.45 -8.32 -9.12
C GLY A 177 -11.86 -8.68 -8.68
N THR A 178 -12.41 -9.82 -9.09
CA THR A 178 -13.72 -10.29 -8.63
C THR A 178 -13.64 -10.64 -7.16
N VAL A 179 -14.52 -10.07 -6.33
CA VAL A 179 -14.57 -10.33 -4.89
C VAL A 179 -15.47 -11.53 -4.61
N TYR A 180 -14.91 -12.56 -3.98
CA TYR A 180 -15.64 -13.80 -3.60
C TYR A 180 -16.06 -13.79 -2.13
N ARG A 181 -15.29 -13.09 -1.28
CA ARG A 181 -15.62 -12.96 0.14
C ARG A 181 -15.08 -11.65 0.69
N ARG A 182 -15.80 -11.10 1.66
CA ARG A 182 -15.40 -9.92 2.43
C ARG A 182 -15.62 -10.19 3.92
N ILE A 183 -14.67 -9.78 4.75
CA ILE A 183 -14.81 -9.77 6.21
C ILE A 183 -14.42 -8.39 6.77
N SER A 184 -15.02 -8.02 7.89
CA SER A 184 -14.64 -6.83 8.65
C SER A 184 -13.47 -7.16 9.58
N LEU A 185 -12.50 -6.25 9.64
CA LEU A 185 -11.41 -6.27 10.60
C LEU A 185 -11.83 -5.35 11.75
N GLY A 186 -12.21 -5.94 12.89
CA GLY A 186 -12.66 -5.25 14.11
C GLY A 186 -14.11 -4.73 14.06
N GLU A 187 -14.76 -4.78 15.23
CA GLU A 187 -16.01 -4.08 15.58
C GLU A 187 -15.77 -3.28 16.87
#